data_AF-A0A151UBF8-F1
#
_entry.id   AF-A0A151UBF8-F1
#
_cell.length_a   1.000
_cell.length_b   1.000
_cell.length_c   1.000
_cell.angle_alpha   90.00
_cell.angle_beta   90.00
_cell.angle_gamma   90.00
#
_symmetry.space_group_name_H-M   'P 1'
#
loop_
_entity.id
_entity.type
_entity.pdbx_description
1 polymer ?
#
loop_
_entity_poly.entity_id
_entity_poly.type
_entity_poly.pdbx_seq_one_letter_code
_entity_poly.pdbx_strand_id
1 'polypeptide(L)' 'MNRTLNERVKSIRIHVGLPKTFWADVVSTTAYLINQGPSIFIGFKIPEEE' A
#
# COMPACT_ATOMS: atom_id res chain seq x y z
N MET A 1 -2.86 11.31 -2.76
CA MET A 1 -2.70 9.84 -2.67
C MET A 1 -1.61 9.31 -3.61
N ASN A 2 -1.69 9.56 -4.94
CA ASN A 2 -0.80 8.94 -5.93
C ASN A 2 0.70 9.27 -5.77
N ARG A 3 1.04 10.49 -5.34
CA ARG A 3 2.44 10.88 -5.06
C ARG A 3 3.02 10.09 -3.88
N THR A 4 2.27 9.94 -2.79
CA THR A 4 2.67 9.18 -1.60
C THR A 4 2.86 7.69 -1.91
N LEU A 5 1.98 7.13 -2.75
CA LEU A 5 2.06 5.73 -3.15
C LEU A 5 3.29 5.46 -4.03
N ASN A 6 3.54 6.29 -5.04
CA ASN A 6 4.68 6.10 -5.94
C ASN A 6 6.02 6.19 -5.20
N GLU A 7 6.16 7.10 -4.24
CA GLU A 7 7.38 7.23 -3.44
C GLU A 7 7.58 6.04 -2.49
N ARG A 8 6.50 5.51 -1.88
CA ARG A 8 6.57 4.30 -1.06
C ARG A 8 6.91 3.06 -1.90
N VAL A 9 6.31 2.91 -3.07
CA VAL A 9 6.60 1.82 -4.01
C VAL A 9 8.06 1.83 -4.43
N LYS A 10 8.61 2.99 -4.79
CA LYS A 10 10.04 3.13 -5.10
C LYS A 10 10.92 2.74 -3.93
N SER A 11 10.62 3.25 -2.74
CA SER A 11 11.39 2.99 -1.52
C SER A 11 11.38 1.49 -1.15
N ILE A 12 10.21 0.85 -1.14
CA ILE A 12 10.06 -0.60 -0.86
C ILE A 12 10.81 -1.42 -1.91
N ARG A 13 10.65 -1.10 -3.19
CA ARG A 13 11.31 -1.84 -4.28
C ARG A 13 12.84 -1.76 -4.15
N ILE A 14 13.38 -0.58 -3.86
CA ILE A 14 14.83 -0.37 -3.69
C ILE A 14 15.32 -1.07 -2.42
N HIS A 15 14.59 -0.95 -1.31
CA HIS A 15 14.95 -1.55 -0.02
C HIS A 15 15.01 -3.09 -0.10
N VAL A 16 14.07 -3.71 -0.80
CA VAL A 16 13.99 -5.18 -0.98
C VAL A 16 14.84 -5.65 -2.17
N GLY A 17 15.43 -4.74 -2.96
CA GLY A 17 16.27 -5.08 -4.11
C GLY A 17 15.50 -5.71 -5.29
N LEU A 18 14.21 -5.42 -5.42
CA LEU A 18 13.35 -6.07 -6.42
C LEU A 18 13.60 -5.53 -7.85
N PRO A 19 13.60 -6.40 -8.88
CA PRO A 19 13.62 -5.97 -10.30
C PRO A 19 12.42 -5.09 -10.70
N LYS A 20 12.51 -4.37 -11.82
CA LYS A 20 11.44 -3.45 -12.27
C LYS A 20 10.19 -4.20 -12.74
N THR A 21 10.33 -5.48 -13.07
CA THR A 21 9.22 -6.37 -13.43
C THR A 21 8.19 -6.53 -12.32
N PHE A 22 8.62 -6.44 -11.05
CA PHE A 22 7.74 -6.55 -9.86
C PHE A 22 7.01 -5.25 -9.52
N TRP A 23 7.02 -4.25 -10.39
CA TRP A 23 6.41 -2.95 -10.11
C TRP A 23 4.92 -3.07 -9.78
N ALA A 24 4.17 -3.88 -10.54
CA ALA A 24 2.74 -4.08 -10.32
C ALA A 24 2.46 -4.73 -8.96
N ASP A 25 3.21 -5.77 -8.59
CA ASP A 25 3.04 -6.46 -7.30
C ASP A 25 3.36 -5.55 -6.10
N VAL A 26 4.43 -4.76 -6.20
CA VAL A 26 4.81 -3.81 -5.14
C VAL A 26 3.77 -2.69 -5.02
N VAL A 27 3.22 -2.21 -6.14
CA VAL A 27 2.13 -1.23 -6.15
C VAL A 27 0.88 -1.78 -5.47
N SER A 28 0.44 -2.98 -5.84
CA SER A 28 -0.74 -3.63 -5.26
C SER A 28 -0.56 -3.89 -3.76
N THR A 29 0.61 -4.38 -3.35
CA THR A 29 0.94 -4.62 -1.94
C THR A 29 0.98 -3.32 -1.14
N THR A 30 1.60 -2.27 -1.69
CA THR A 30 1.68 -0.96 -1.03
C THR A 30 0.30 -0.31 -0.93
N ALA A 31 -0.52 -0.41 -1.97
CA ALA A 31 -1.90 0.05 -1.97
C ALA A 31 -2.72 -0.70 -0.91
N TYR A 32 -2.61 -2.03 -0.88
CA TYR A 32 -3.26 -2.88 0.11
C TYR A 32 -2.86 -2.49 1.53
N LEU A 33 -1.56 -2.34 1.84
CA LEU A 33 -1.09 -1.94 3.17
C LEU A 33 -1.55 -0.53 3.58
N ILE A 34 -1.59 0.42 2.65
CA ILE A 34 -2.10 1.78 2.89
C ILE A 34 -3.62 1.74 3.13
N ASN A 35 -4.34 0.94 2.37
CA ASN A 35 -5.78 0.77 2.52
C ASN A 35 -6.13 -0.09 3.76
N GLN A 36 -5.18 -0.90 4.26
CA GLN A 36 -5.33 -1.71 5.47
C GLN A 36 -4.93 -1.02 6.77
N GLY A 37 -4.32 0.18 6.76
CA GLY A 37 -3.99 0.89 8.01
C GLY A 37 -4.04 2.41 7.92
N PRO A 38 -4.79 3.15 8.79
CA PRO A 38 -5.58 2.70 9.94
C PRO A 38 -7.11 2.85 9.77
N SER A 39 -7.79 1.71 9.87
CA SER A 39 -9.01 1.55 10.71
C SER A 39 -8.70 1.64 12.23
N ILE A 40 -7.50 2.11 12.63
CA ILE A 40 -7.03 2.27 14.02
C ILE A 40 -7.41 3.65 14.61
N PHE A 41 -7.80 4.64 13.79
CA PHE A 41 -8.30 5.95 14.26
C PHE A 41 -9.73 6.29 13.84
N ILE A 42 -10.40 5.41 13.09
CA ILE A 42 -11.85 5.45 12.91
C ILE A 42 -12.40 4.39 13.84
N GLY A 43 -12.92 4.83 14.99
CA GLY A 43 -13.41 3.95 16.03
C GLY A 43 -14.34 2.88 15.47
N PHE A 44 -13.91 1.62 15.58
CA PHE A 44 -14.80 0.47 15.78
C PHE A 44 -16.06 0.39 14.89
N LYS A 45 -15.96 0.68 13.59
CA LYS A 45 -17.02 0.28 12.66
C LYS A 45 -16.47 -0.07 11.29
N ILE A 46 -16.28 -1.36 11.11
CA ILE A 46 -16.30 -2.03 9.81
C ILE A 46 -17.73 -1.80 9.26
N PRO A 47 -17.95 -1.14 8.11
CA PRO A 47 -19.11 -1.46 7.31
C PRO A 47 -18.75 -2.76 6.60
N GLU A 48 -19.31 -3.83 7.14
CA GLU A 48 -19.53 -5.08 6.42
C GLU A 48 -20.21 -4.75 5.08
N GLU A 49 -19.65 -5.33 4.03
CA GLU A 49 -20.31 -5.83 2.83
C GLU A 49 -21.56 -5.08 2.30
N GLU A 50 -21.41 -4.46 1.11
CA GLU A 50 -22.43 -4.53 0.05
C GLU A 50 -21.74 -4.73 -1.31
#